data_AF-S9W7I6-F1
#
_entry.id   AF-S9W7I6-F1
#
_cell.length_a   1.000
_cell.length_b   1.000
_cell.length_c   1.000
_cell.angle_alpha   90.00
_cell.angle_beta   90.00
_cell.angle_gamma   90.00
#
_symmetry.space_group_name_H-M   'P 1'
#
loop_
_entity.id
_entity.type
_entity.pdbx_description
1 polymer ?
#
loop_
_entity_poly.entity_id
_entity_poly.type
_entity_poly.pdbx_seq_one_letter_code
_entity_poly.pdbx_strand_id
1 'polypeptide(L)'
;MVAMKWSVKEEVVFSAQDIARLEVAVDQVENETAISKLEELVNTVVPLSCVAEKLLQKFMHAANEEDHRELDDLAKRYHALPALLTSVSRAGDALYTRLKGMLLKEPDALLAGVPRFLPRSFFRYMAATLYIQSVVLPDYHLHRTENTDEHVRALVRARNLLQWSENIQNENFFNWTSSVCHRAFEGVASAHWVKFCESSLTSPTVTEIRTAAVLEELIALDSSYAPFRIHYASTLSLLDSPKVDRTTALSVIRRQKESLTKRQYKQVEPFYIALLDILEAFVTPLNLIEYELTQRVERAMIHLNSCSRLREPFSQGNTSIVWPGRRALKGEARAPLFLVEQVNLVADKLSLVFSDDQRASLERLRTVRRKEHRFQL
;
A
#
# COMPACT_ATOMS: atom_id res chain seq x y z
N MET A 1 -26.39 -5.98 13.39
CA MET A 1 -25.46 -5.05 14.07
C MET A 1 -25.28 -5.53 15.49
N VAL A 2 -24.15 -6.20 15.79
CA VAL A 2 -23.81 -6.55 17.18
C VAL A 2 -22.97 -5.41 17.72
N ALA A 3 -23.56 -4.59 18.59
CA ALA A 3 -22.85 -3.57 19.33
C ALA A 3 -21.82 -4.26 20.24
N MET A 4 -20.54 -4.09 19.91
CA MET A 4 -19.44 -4.60 20.70
C MET A 4 -19.40 -3.79 21.99
N LYS A 5 -19.79 -4.39 23.12
CA LYS A 5 -19.65 -3.78 24.45
C LYS A 5 -18.16 -3.65 24.76
N TRP A 6 -17.63 -2.44 24.67
CA TRP A 6 -16.28 -2.11 25.10
C TRP A 6 -16.20 -2.14 26.63
N SER A 7 -15.47 -3.10 27.20
CA SER A 7 -15.25 -3.14 28.66
C SER A 7 -14.16 -2.15 29.06
N VAL A 8 -14.57 -1.09 29.75
CA VAL A 8 -13.77 0.04 30.27
C VAL A 8 -12.90 -0.37 31.47
N LYS A 9 -11.84 -1.18 31.29
CA LYS A 9 -10.95 -1.51 32.43
C LYS A 9 -9.43 -1.50 32.20
N GLU A 10 -8.93 -1.28 30.98
CA GLU A 10 -7.50 -0.98 30.80
C GLU A 10 -7.33 0.53 30.69
N GLU A 11 -6.77 1.13 31.73
CA GLU A 11 -6.27 2.50 31.68
C GLU A 11 -5.13 2.54 30.66
N VAL A 12 -5.31 3.31 29.59
CA VAL A 12 -4.33 3.40 28.51
C VAL A 12 -3.28 4.42 28.95
N VAL A 13 -2.13 3.94 29.41
CA VAL A 13 -1.10 4.80 30.00
C VAL A 13 0.03 5.08 29.01
N PHE A 14 0.34 6.36 28.81
CA PHE A 14 1.59 6.85 28.23
C PHE A 14 2.03 8.10 29.00
N SER A 15 3.33 8.35 29.04
CA SER A 15 3.92 9.46 29.79
C SER A 15 4.69 10.42 28.87
N ALA A 16 4.98 11.62 29.38
CA ALA A 16 5.89 12.55 28.71
C ALA A 16 7.29 11.94 28.48
N GLN A 17 7.73 11.03 29.35
CA GLN A 17 9.00 10.32 29.19
C GLN A 17 8.96 9.36 28.00
N ASP A 18 7.82 8.72 27.73
CA ASP A 18 7.68 7.83 26.58
C ASP A 18 7.71 8.61 25.26
N ILE A 19 7.07 9.79 25.23
CA ILE A 19 7.15 10.71 24.09
C ILE A 19 8.59 11.17 23.87
N ALA A 20 9.29 11.59 24.94
CA ALA A 20 10.68 12.02 24.83
C ALA A 20 11.62 10.90 24.32
N ARG A 21 11.40 9.66 24.77
CA ARG A 21 12.15 8.49 24.26
C ARG A 21 11.87 8.25 22.78
N LEU A 22 10.61 8.39 22.36
CA LEU A 22 10.24 8.26 20.95
C LEU A 22 10.95 9.33 20.11
N GLU A 23 10.92 10.60 20.52
CA GLU A 23 11.61 11.68 19.81
C GLU A 23 13.11 11.43 19.67
N VAL A 24 13.78 10.97 20.74
CA VAL A 24 15.20 10.61 20.68
C VAL A 24 15.45 9.47 19.69
N ALA A 25 14.61 8.44 19.68
CA ALA A 25 14.74 7.33 18.73
C ALA A 25 14.51 7.78 17.28
N VAL A 26 13.57 8.70 17.05
CA VAL A 26 13.33 9.31 15.74
C VAL A 26 14.54 10.12 15.28
N ASP A 27 15.05 11.02 16.13
CA ASP A 27 16.25 11.82 15.84
C ASP A 27 17.44 10.95 15.46
N GLN A 28 17.64 9.83 16.18
CA GLN A 28 18.70 8.87 15.86
C GLN A 28 18.49 8.20 14.50
N VAL A 29 17.28 7.77 14.17
CA VAL A 29 16.99 7.16 12.86
C VAL A 29 17.10 8.17 11.72
N GLU A 30 16.80 9.44 11.94
CA GLU A 30 16.94 10.49 10.93
C GLU A 30 18.42 10.85 10.69
N ASN A 31 19.24 10.90 11.74
CA ASN A 31 20.63 11.37 11.65
C ASN A 31 21.68 10.25 11.51
N GLU A 32 21.38 9.03 11.94
CA GLU A 32 22.32 7.90 11.93
C GLU A 32 21.89 6.80 10.95
N THR A 33 22.87 6.10 10.39
CA THR A 33 22.67 5.00 9.44
C THR A 33 22.98 3.65 10.10
N ALA A 34 22.17 3.26 11.10
CA ALA A 34 22.33 1.97 11.79
C ALA A 34 21.00 1.20 11.97
N ILE A 35 21.00 -0.10 11.64
CA ILE A 35 19.81 -0.98 11.79
C ILE A 35 19.33 -1.07 13.24
N SER A 36 20.27 -1.07 14.20
CA SER A 36 19.92 -1.08 15.63
C SER A 36 19.02 0.10 16.02
N LYS A 37 19.15 1.25 15.35
CA LYS A 37 18.30 2.42 15.59
C LYS A 37 16.89 2.25 15.06
N LEU A 38 16.73 1.59 13.91
CA LEU A 38 15.42 1.21 13.40
C LEU A 38 14.70 0.24 14.32
N GLU A 39 15.43 -0.74 14.86
CA GLU A 39 14.91 -1.68 15.83
C GLU A 39 14.44 -0.97 17.12
N GLU A 40 15.26 -0.06 17.64
CA GLU A 40 14.93 0.78 18.81
C GLU A 40 13.68 1.65 18.55
N LEU A 41 13.60 2.30 17.39
CA LEU A 41 12.45 3.08 16.99
C LEU A 41 11.18 2.23 16.90
N VAL A 42 11.24 1.06 16.24
CA VAL A 42 10.10 0.15 16.10
C VAL A 42 9.61 -0.36 17.45
N ASN A 43 10.51 -0.73 18.36
CA ASN A 43 10.16 -1.17 19.71
C ASN A 43 9.50 -0.07 20.55
N THR A 44 9.82 1.20 20.26
CA THR A 44 9.26 2.35 20.97
C THR A 44 7.93 2.82 20.35
N VAL A 45 7.86 2.96 19.03
CA VAL A 45 6.71 3.56 18.34
C VAL A 45 5.51 2.61 18.27
N VAL A 46 5.70 1.30 18.15
CA VAL A 46 4.57 0.36 17.99
C VAL A 46 3.63 0.35 19.21
N PRO A 47 4.09 0.17 20.45
CA PRO A 47 3.19 0.22 21.61
C PRO A 47 2.49 1.58 21.73
N LEU A 48 3.22 2.67 21.48
CA LEU A 48 2.69 4.03 21.50
C LEU A 48 1.65 4.29 20.39
N SER A 49 1.82 3.72 19.21
CA SER A 49 0.86 3.79 18.12
C SER A 49 -0.43 3.01 18.43
N CYS A 50 -0.33 1.87 19.12
CA CYS A 50 -1.50 1.13 19.62
C CYS A 50 -2.29 1.93 20.66
N VAL A 51 -1.57 2.63 21.55
CA VAL A 51 -2.16 3.55 22.53
C VAL A 51 -2.86 4.70 21.82
N ALA A 52 -2.18 5.33 20.86
CA ALA A 52 -2.71 6.44 20.07
C ALA A 52 -3.98 6.05 19.30
N GLU A 53 -3.98 4.90 18.63
CA GLU A 53 -5.16 4.36 17.92
C GLU A 53 -6.35 4.18 18.87
N LYS A 54 -6.14 3.46 20.00
CA LYS A 54 -7.21 3.21 20.98
C LYS A 54 -7.81 4.51 21.50
N LEU A 55 -6.99 5.54 21.73
CA LEU A 55 -7.46 6.83 22.21
C LEU A 55 -8.20 7.58 21.09
N LEU A 56 -7.69 7.60 19.86
CA LEU A 56 -8.39 8.19 18.71
C LEU A 56 -9.80 7.57 18.56
N GLN A 57 -9.91 6.25 18.62
CA GLN A 57 -11.20 5.56 18.55
C GLN A 57 -12.16 5.96 19.68
N LYS A 58 -11.68 6.14 20.92
CA LYS A 58 -12.51 6.66 22.04
C LYS A 58 -13.00 8.07 21.78
N PHE A 59 -12.12 8.97 21.34
CA PHE A 59 -12.50 10.33 20.99
C PHE A 59 -13.52 10.36 19.84
N MET A 60 -13.33 9.53 18.81
CA MET A 60 -14.27 9.42 17.68
C MET A 60 -15.62 8.87 18.13
N HIS A 61 -15.63 7.86 19.01
CA HIS A 61 -16.86 7.30 19.54
C HIS A 61 -17.66 8.34 20.33
N ALA A 62 -17.02 9.03 21.28
CA ALA A 62 -17.65 10.09 22.06
C ALA A 62 -18.13 11.26 21.16
N ALA A 63 -17.36 11.61 20.12
CA ALA A 63 -17.77 12.62 19.15
C ALA A 63 -19.01 12.20 18.33
N ASN A 64 -19.07 10.93 17.90
CA ASN A 64 -20.21 10.39 17.15
C ASN A 64 -21.48 10.25 18.01
N GLU A 65 -21.32 10.06 19.32
CA GLU A 65 -22.43 10.02 20.28
C GLU A 65 -22.82 11.42 20.80
N GLU A 66 -22.14 12.47 20.34
CA GLU A 66 -22.31 13.85 20.81
C GLU A 66 -22.12 13.99 22.34
N ASP A 67 -21.34 13.11 22.96
CA ASP A 67 -21.05 13.16 24.40
C ASP A 67 -19.93 14.16 24.70
N HIS A 68 -20.33 15.43 24.78
CA HIS A 68 -19.42 16.52 25.12
C HIS A 68 -18.73 16.38 26.49
N ARG A 69 -19.36 15.69 27.46
CA ARG A 69 -18.77 15.51 28.79
C ARG A 69 -17.64 14.49 28.74
N GLU A 70 -17.85 13.39 28.02
CA GLU A 70 -16.81 12.39 27.80
C GLU A 70 -15.64 12.99 27.01
N LEU A 71 -15.91 13.78 25.97
CA LEU A 71 -14.86 14.48 25.22
C LEU A 71 -14.00 15.40 26.11
N ASP A 72 -14.63 16.16 27.01
CA ASP A 72 -13.92 17.03 27.95
C ASP A 72 -13.09 16.23 28.97
N ASP A 73 -13.60 15.10 29.47
CA ASP A 73 -12.86 14.22 30.37
C ASP A 73 -11.66 13.57 29.68
N LEU A 74 -11.87 13.05 28.47
CA LEU A 74 -10.81 12.48 27.63
C LEU A 74 -9.72 13.53 27.32
N ALA A 75 -10.11 14.76 26.99
CA ALA A 75 -9.17 15.84 26.69
C ALA A 75 -8.32 16.22 27.92
N LYS A 76 -8.90 16.27 29.12
CA LYS A 76 -8.17 16.53 30.37
C LYS A 76 -7.23 15.37 30.71
N ARG A 77 -7.74 14.15 30.65
CA ARG A 77 -7.01 12.93 31.02
C ARG A 77 -5.84 12.65 30.08
N TYR A 78 -6.04 12.89 28.78
CA TYR A 78 -5.06 12.61 27.72
C TYR A 78 -4.61 13.89 27.01
N HIS A 79 -4.33 14.95 27.78
CA HIS A 79 -3.87 16.24 27.24
C HIS A 79 -2.57 16.15 26.44
N ALA A 80 -1.74 15.13 26.67
CA ALA A 80 -0.51 14.86 25.92
C ALA A 80 -0.73 14.08 24.60
N LEU A 81 -1.96 13.66 24.29
CA LEU A 81 -2.27 12.89 23.09
C LEU A 81 -1.89 13.61 21.78
N PRO A 82 -2.11 14.93 21.61
CA PRO A 82 -1.66 15.63 20.41
C PRO A 82 -0.15 15.52 20.20
N ALA A 83 0.65 15.69 21.26
CA ALA A 83 2.10 15.55 21.20
C ALA A 83 2.51 14.12 20.80
N LEU A 84 1.90 13.11 21.44
CA LEU A 84 2.11 11.71 21.08
C LEU A 84 1.82 11.45 19.59
N LEU A 85 0.70 11.95 19.07
CA LEU A 85 0.31 11.74 17.67
C LEU A 85 1.28 12.42 16.70
N THR A 86 1.78 13.61 17.03
CA THR A 86 2.85 14.27 16.26
C THR A 86 4.13 13.44 16.26
N SER A 87 4.56 12.91 17.41
CA SER A 87 5.73 12.05 17.51
C SER A 87 5.56 10.74 16.74
N VAL A 88 4.38 10.12 16.80
CA VAL A 88 4.05 8.89 16.05
C VAL A 88 4.02 9.15 14.54
N SER A 89 3.50 10.31 14.11
CA SER A 89 3.54 10.76 12.71
C SER A 89 4.98 10.89 12.21
N ARG A 90 5.82 11.63 12.94
CA ARG A 90 7.25 11.78 12.62
C ARG A 90 7.98 10.44 12.58
N ALA A 91 7.72 9.55 13.54
CA ALA A 91 8.29 8.21 13.56
C ALA A 91 7.84 7.35 12.37
N GLY A 92 6.56 7.40 11.99
CA GLY A 92 6.04 6.72 10.81
C GLY A 92 6.70 7.20 9.52
N ASP A 93 7.01 8.50 9.44
CA ASP A 93 7.68 9.13 8.31
C ASP A 93 9.16 8.75 8.22
N ALA A 94 9.86 8.77 9.34
CA ALA A 94 11.25 8.30 9.43
C ALA A 94 11.37 6.82 9.03
N LEU A 95 10.49 5.96 9.56
CA LEU A 95 10.46 4.54 9.22
C LEU A 95 10.17 4.31 7.74
N TYR A 96 9.14 4.95 7.20
CA TYR A 96 8.81 4.82 5.78
C TYR A 96 9.95 5.29 4.89
N THR A 97 10.57 6.43 5.20
CA THR A 97 11.70 6.97 4.42
C THR A 97 12.86 5.99 4.38
N ARG A 98 13.23 5.41 5.53
CA ARG A 98 14.29 4.40 5.59
C ARG A 98 13.91 3.12 4.83
N LEU A 99 12.70 2.60 5.02
CA LEU A 99 12.22 1.40 4.32
C LEU A 99 12.13 1.59 2.81
N LYS A 100 11.61 2.74 2.35
CA LYS A 100 11.57 3.10 0.93
C LYS A 100 12.98 3.07 0.35
N GLY A 101 13.94 3.72 0.99
CA GLY A 101 15.33 3.70 0.53
C GLY A 101 15.86 2.26 0.41
N MET A 102 15.60 1.42 1.42
CA MET A 102 16.02 0.01 1.41
C MET A 102 15.40 -0.80 0.26
N LEU A 103 14.07 -0.68 0.09
CA LEU A 103 13.31 -1.42 -0.92
C LEU A 103 13.67 -0.99 -2.34
N LEU A 104 13.92 0.31 -2.53
CA LEU A 104 14.30 0.89 -3.81
C LEU A 104 15.81 0.85 -4.07
N LYS A 105 16.60 0.30 -3.13
CA LYS A 105 18.07 0.20 -3.22
C LYS A 105 18.72 1.55 -3.56
N GLU A 106 18.27 2.62 -2.89
CA GLU A 106 18.89 3.93 -3.04
C GLU A 106 20.36 3.88 -2.57
N PRO A 107 21.29 4.59 -3.22
CA PRO A 107 22.73 4.46 -2.94
C PRO A 107 23.13 4.67 -1.47
N ASP A 108 22.38 5.53 -0.76
CA ASP A 108 22.59 5.87 0.66
C ASP A 108 21.61 5.15 1.60
N ALA A 109 20.80 4.23 1.07
CA ALA A 109 19.91 3.43 1.90
C ALA A 109 20.72 2.45 2.75
N LEU A 110 20.33 2.31 4.02
CA LEU A 110 20.94 1.53 5.11
C LEU A 110 21.53 0.14 4.81
N LEU A 111 21.33 -0.43 3.61
CA LEU A 111 21.59 -1.83 3.28
C LEU A 111 22.37 -2.04 1.97
N ALA A 112 23.23 -1.11 1.55
CA ALA A 112 24.33 -1.51 0.65
C ALA A 112 25.26 -2.48 1.41
N GLY A 113 24.85 -3.75 1.54
CA GLY A 113 25.65 -4.83 2.13
C GLY A 113 25.09 -5.53 3.38
N VAL A 114 23.85 -5.27 3.83
CA VAL A 114 23.33 -6.05 4.96
C VAL A 114 22.88 -7.44 4.48
N PRO A 115 23.38 -8.52 5.11
CA PRO A 115 23.15 -9.88 4.63
C PRO A 115 21.67 -10.23 4.53
N ARG A 116 21.34 -11.14 3.61
CA ARG A 116 20.02 -11.77 3.33
C ARG A 116 19.36 -12.49 4.54
N PHE A 117 19.69 -12.13 5.78
CA PHE A 117 19.49 -12.96 6.98
C PHE A 117 18.67 -12.31 8.12
N LEU A 118 18.08 -11.12 7.96
CA LEU A 118 17.09 -10.60 8.94
C LEU A 118 15.65 -10.41 8.37
N PRO A 119 15.04 -11.42 7.70
CA PRO A 119 13.66 -11.33 7.25
C PRO A 119 12.70 -10.88 8.35
N ARG A 120 12.83 -11.44 9.55
CA ARG A 120 11.97 -11.11 10.71
C ARG A 120 12.01 -9.63 11.06
N SER A 121 13.19 -9.02 11.13
CA SER A 121 13.31 -7.58 11.40
C SER A 121 12.72 -6.75 10.27
N PHE A 122 12.96 -7.14 9.02
CA PHE A 122 12.40 -6.44 7.87
C PHE A 122 10.87 -6.48 7.85
N PHE A 123 10.28 -7.66 8.09
CA PHE A 123 8.83 -7.81 8.25
C PHE A 123 8.29 -6.96 9.39
N ARG A 124 8.98 -6.94 10.54
CA ARG A 124 8.58 -6.10 11.68
C ARG A 124 8.52 -4.63 11.31
N TYR A 125 9.54 -4.13 10.62
CA TYR A 125 9.60 -2.73 10.19
C TYR A 125 8.49 -2.41 9.20
N MET A 126 8.27 -3.27 8.21
CA MET A 126 7.15 -3.09 7.28
C MET A 126 5.80 -3.13 7.98
N ALA A 127 5.55 -4.11 8.86
CA ALA A 127 4.29 -4.27 9.56
C ALA A 127 4.00 -3.09 10.49
N ALA A 128 5.00 -2.62 11.23
CA ALA A 128 4.90 -1.43 12.07
C ALA A 128 4.58 -0.18 11.25
N THR A 129 5.34 0.05 10.18
CA THR A 129 5.16 1.23 9.32
C THR A 129 3.81 1.18 8.62
N LEU A 130 3.41 0.03 8.10
CA LEU A 130 2.11 -0.15 7.46
C LEU A 130 0.98 0.14 8.44
N TYR A 131 1.03 -0.41 9.66
CA TYR A 131 0.04 -0.15 10.69
C TYR A 131 -0.10 1.34 11.01
N ILE A 132 1.03 2.05 11.19
CA ILE A 132 1.02 3.50 11.42
C ILE A 132 0.40 4.24 10.24
N GLN A 133 0.86 3.95 9.02
CA GLN A 133 0.45 4.66 7.79
C GLN A 133 -0.98 4.33 7.33
N SER A 134 -1.53 3.16 7.68
CA SER A 134 -2.84 2.69 7.20
C SER A 134 -3.93 2.66 8.27
N VAL A 135 -3.60 2.88 9.54
CA VAL A 135 -4.57 2.83 10.65
C VAL A 135 -4.47 4.10 11.48
N VAL A 136 -3.28 4.41 12.00
CA VAL A 136 -3.14 5.49 12.99
C VAL A 136 -3.16 6.87 12.34
N LEU A 137 -2.35 7.09 11.30
CA LEU A 137 -2.23 8.39 10.65
C LEU A 137 -3.47 8.81 9.86
N PRO A 138 -4.17 7.92 9.12
CA PRO A 138 -5.45 8.26 8.50
C PRO A 138 -6.45 8.86 9.49
N ASP A 139 -6.70 8.19 10.61
CA ASP A 139 -7.63 8.66 11.66
C ASP A 139 -7.13 9.96 12.31
N TYR A 140 -5.82 10.07 12.56
CA TYR A 140 -5.22 11.30 13.08
C TYR A 140 -5.45 12.48 12.13
N HIS A 141 -5.18 12.30 10.84
CA HIS A 141 -5.28 13.36 9.86
C HIS A 141 -6.72 13.75 9.55
N LEU A 142 -7.65 12.79 9.59
CA LEU A 142 -9.07 13.02 9.42
C LEU A 142 -9.68 13.79 10.59
N HIS A 143 -9.36 13.42 11.83
CA HIS A 143 -10.09 13.88 13.01
C HIS A 143 -9.37 14.92 13.88
N ARG A 144 -8.06 15.12 13.69
CA ARG A 144 -7.29 16.07 14.52
C ARG A 144 -6.70 17.21 13.73
N THR A 145 -6.06 16.89 12.61
CA THR A 145 -5.43 17.94 11.78
C THR A 145 -6.33 18.42 10.65
N GLU A 146 -7.42 17.69 10.36
CA GLU A 146 -8.31 17.93 9.22
C GLU A 146 -7.53 18.13 7.91
N ASN A 147 -6.46 17.34 7.73
CA ASN A 147 -5.49 17.52 6.66
C ASN A 147 -5.59 16.38 5.66
N THR A 148 -6.47 16.56 4.67
CA THR A 148 -6.71 15.58 3.60
C THR A 148 -5.43 15.25 2.80
N ASP A 149 -4.50 16.19 2.66
CA ASP A 149 -3.27 15.95 1.89
C ASP A 149 -2.33 14.98 2.63
N GLU A 150 -2.18 15.12 3.94
CA GLU A 150 -1.40 14.19 4.77
C GLU A 150 -2.10 12.84 4.93
N HIS A 151 -3.44 12.82 5.03
CA HIS A 151 -4.24 11.59 4.97
C HIS A 151 -3.96 10.81 3.69
N VAL A 152 -4.09 11.47 2.53
CA VAL A 152 -3.82 10.83 1.23
C VAL A 152 -2.37 10.38 1.13
N ARG A 153 -1.40 11.16 1.65
CA ARG A 153 0.01 10.75 1.66
C ARG A 153 0.20 9.48 2.47
N ALA A 154 -0.36 9.40 3.69
CA ALA A 154 -0.23 8.22 4.55
C ALA A 154 -0.79 6.95 3.88
N LEU A 155 -1.99 7.03 3.29
CA LEU A 155 -2.58 5.91 2.56
C LEU A 155 -1.78 5.50 1.32
N VAL A 156 -1.22 6.46 0.58
CA VAL A 156 -0.32 6.15 -0.55
C VAL A 156 0.93 5.41 -0.08
N ARG A 157 1.53 5.83 1.04
CA ARG A 157 2.68 5.16 1.65
C ARG A 157 2.34 3.75 2.09
N ALA A 158 1.17 3.55 2.73
CA ALA A 158 0.64 2.23 3.08
C ALA A 158 0.48 1.34 1.85
N ARG A 159 -0.14 1.85 0.77
CA ARG A 159 -0.33 1.13 -0.49
C ARG A 159 1.00 0.69 -1.11
N ASN A 160 2.01 1.55 -1.08
CA ASN A 160 3.34 1.21 -1.57
C ASN A 160 3.98 0.09 -0.75
N LEU A 161 3.90 0.16 0.59
CA LEU A 161 4.42 -0.87 1.49
C LEU A 161 3.74 -2.23 1.25
N LEU A 162 2.42 -2.24 1.07
CA LEU A 162 1.67 -3.47 0.74
C LEU A 162 2.19 -4.11 -0.55
N GLN A 163 2.33 -3.33 -1.62
CA GLN A 163 2.81 -3.89 -2.87
C GLN A 163 4.28 -4.34 -2.80
N TRP A 164 5.14 -3.63 -2.08
CA TRP A 164 6.52 -4.06 -1.90
C TRP A 164 6.64 -5.29 -1.01
N SER A 165 5.67 -5.54 -0.13
CA SER A 165 5.65 -6.70 0.77
C SER A 165 5.45 -8.04 0.05
N GLU A 166 4.82 -8.04 -1.12
CA GLU A 166 4.56 -9.26 -1.92
C GLU A 166 5.87 -9.94 -2.36
N ASN A 167 6.92 -9.15 -2.62
CA ASN A 167 8.26 -9.67 -2.91
C ASN A 167 8.87 -10.45 -1.74
N ILE A 168 8.48 -10.13 -0.51
CA ILE A 168 8.99 -10.76 0.72
C ILE A 168 8.15 -11.99 1.09
N GLN A 169 6.89 -12.05 0.67
CA GLN A 169 6.02 -13.19 0.91
C GLN A 169 6.27 -14.36 -0.07
N ASN A 170 6.63 -14.06 -1.32
CA ASN A 170 7.02 -15.06 -2.33
C ASN A 170 8.35 -15.73 -2.00
N GLU A 171 9.13 -15.04 -1.20
CA GLU A 171 10.36 -15.49 -0.62
C GLU A 171 9.99 -16.42 0.56
N ASN A 172 10.28 -17.73 0.46
CA ASN A 172 10.05 -18.79 1.49
C ASN A 172 10.77 -18.57 2.85
N PHE A 173 11.11 -17.32 3.19
CA PHE A 173 11.91 -16.91 4.32
C PHE A 173 11.18 -17.05 5.65
N PHE A 174 9.84 -17.02 5.63
CA PHE A 174 9.03 -17.25 6.82
C PHE A 174 8.44 -18.66 6.80
N ASN A 175 8.80 -19.46 7.79
CA ASN A 175 8.01 -20.63 8.12
C ASN A 175 6.69 -20.14 8.77
N TRP A 176 5.69 -19.89 7.92
CA TRP A 176 4.36 -19.35 8.26
C TRP A 176 3.55 -20.21 9.25
N THR A 177 4.06 -21.39 9.64
CA THR A 177 3.43 -22.34 10.57
C THR A 177 3.33 -21.85 12.02
N SER A 178 4.01 -20.75 12.38
CA SER A 178 3.89 -20.11 13.69
C SER A 178 3.64 -18.62 13.49
N SER A 179 2.56 -18.08 14.09
CA SER A 179 2.06 -16.73 13.84
C SER A 179 3.19 -15.69 13.84
N VAL A 180 3.60 -15.28 12.63
CA VAL A 180 4.67 -14.30 12.41
C VAL A 180 4.27 -12.99 13.06
N CYS A 181 2.97 -12.69 13.08
CA CYS A 181 2.41 -11.56 13.80
C CYS A 181 2.73 -11.65 15.30
N HIS A 182 2.35 -12.72 16.00
CA HIS A 182 2.64 -12.86 17.43
C HIS A 182 4.14 -12.76 17.77
N ARG A 183 5.00 -13.37 16.94
CA ARG A 183 6.46 -13.35 17.17
C ARG A 183 7.10 -12.03 16.78
N ALA A 184 6.54 -11.29 15.82
CA ALA A 184 7.09 -10.01 15.39
C ALA A 184 7.07 -8.98 16.53
N PHE A 185 6.15 -9.06 17.49
CA PHE A 185 6.07 -8.10 18.59
C PHE A 185 5.78 -8.80 19.92
N GLU A 186 6.50 -9.87 20.19
CA GLU A 186 6.36 -10.62 21.43
C GLU A 186 6.50 -9.68 22.66
N GLY A 187 5.48 -9.66 23.53
CA GLY A 187 5.42 -8.77 24.70
C GLY A 187 4.90 -7.33 24.43
N VAL A 188 4.67 -6.96 23.17
CA VAL A 188 4.25 -5.59 22.76
C VAL A 188 2.98 -5.61 21.90
N ALA A 189 2.67 -6.75 21.27
CA ALA A 189 1.53 -6.95 20.38
C ALA A 189 0.20 -6.86 21.14
N SER A 190 -0.55 -5.78 20.94
CA SER A 190 -1.97 -5.74 21.33
C SER A 190 -2.79 -6.72 20.48
N ALA A 191 -3.91 -7.23 21.01
CA ALA A 191 -4.82 -8.06 20.22
C ALA A 191 -5.29 -7.37 18.93
N HIS A 192 -5.40 -6.03 18.96
CA HIS A 192 -5.75 -5.23 17.80
C HIS A 192 -4.64 -5.26 16.73
N TRP A 193 -3.39 -5.05 17.16
CA TRP A 193 -2.22 -5.14 16.29
C TRP A 193 -2.07 -6.55 15.67
N VAL A 194 -2.28 -7.62 16.45
CA VAL A 194 -2.20 -8.99 15.93
C VAL A 194 -3.25 -9.19 14.85
N LYS A 195 -4.51 -8.81 15.14
CA LYS A 195 -5.61 -8.90 14.18
C LYS A 195 -5.32 -8.09 12.92
N PHE A 196 -4.76 -6.89 13.05
CA PHE A 196 -4.34 -6.08 11.91
C PHE A 196 -3.31 -6.82 11.05
N CYS A 197 -2.23 -7.30 11.67
CA CYS A 197 -1.16 -8.02 10.97
C CYS A 197 -1.70 -9.27 10.27
N GLU A 198 -2.52 -10.06 10.96
CA GLU A 198 -3.11 -11.29 10.42
C GLU A 198 -4.04 -11.03 9.24
N SER A 199 -4.78 -9.92 9.29
CA SER A 199 -5.70 -9.48 8.23
C SER A 199 -5.07 -8.63 7.13
N SER A 200 -3.74 -8.42 7.15
CA SER A 200 -3.07 -7.56 6.16
C SER A 200 -1.84 -8.16 5.51
N LEU A 201 -1.14 -9.10 6.15
CA LEU A 201 0.23 -9.50 5.74
C LEU A 201 0.51 -11.01 5.76
N THR A 202 -0.50 -11.85 5.98
CA THR A 202 -0.30 -13.30 6.14
C THR A 202 -0.33 -14.11 4.85
N SER A 203 -0.85 -13.52 3.77
CA SER A 203 -0.83 -14.13 2.44
C SER A 203 -0.96 -13.06 1.35
N PRO A 204 -0.59 -13.39 0.10
CA PRO A 204 -0.76 -12.47 -1.03
C PRO A 204 -2.22 -12.04 -1.20
N THR A 205 -3.17 -12.96 -1.10
CA THR A 205 -4.61 -12.66 -1.20
C THR A 205 -5.07 -11.67 -0.13
N VAL A 206 -4.61 -11.83 1.12
CA VAL A 206 -4.96 -10.91 2.22
C VAL A 206 -4.34 -9.53 2.00
N THR A 207 -3.10 -9.50 1.50
CA THR A 207 -2.39 -8.25 1.16
C THR A 207 -3.13 -7.48 0.07
N GLU A 208 -3.56 -8.16 -1.00
CA GLU A 208 -4.31 -7.55 -2.10
C GLU A 208 -5.70 -7.05 -1.67
N ILE A 209 -6.40 -7.77 -0.76
CA ILE A 209 -7.65 -7.28 -0.15
C ILE A 209 -7.40 -5.98 0.62
N ARG A 210 -6.31 -5.91 1.41
CA ARG A 210 -5.95 -4.68 2.12
C ARG A 210 -5.57 -3.56 1.16
N THR A 211 -4.82 -3.85 0.10
CA THR A 211 -4.49 -2.90 -0.98
C THR A 211 -5.75 -2.32 -1.61
N ALA A 212 -6.75 -3.16 -1.89
CA ALA A 212 -8.04 -2.72 -2.42
C ALA A 212 -8.76 -1.77 -1.45
N ALA A 213 -8.82 -2.10 -0.15
CA ALA A 213 -9.45 -1.26 0.85
C ALA A 213 -8.78 0.12 0.99
N VAL A 214 -7.44 0.16 0.99
CA VAL A 214 -6.67 1.43 1.01
C VAL A 214 -6.97 2.27 -0.25
N LEU A 215 -7.08 1.63 -1.41
CA LEU A 215 -7.42 2.32 -2.66
C LEU A 215 -8.87 2.82 -2.70
N GLU A 216 -9.83 2.08 -2.11
CA GLU A 216 -11.20 2.56 -1.96
C GLU A 216 -11.27 3.83 -1.13
N GLU A 217 -10.53 3.88 -0.02
CA GLU A 217 -10.44 5.07 0.83
C GLU A 217 -9.79 6.25 0.09
N LEU A 218 -8.69 6.01 -0.64
CA LEU A 218 -8.07 7.01 -1.51
C LEU A 218 -9.03 7.55 -2.58
N ILE A 219 -9.88 6.69 -3.14
CA ILE A 219 -10.92 7.08 -4.11
C ILE A 219 -12.06 7.82 -3.42
N ALA A 220 -12.38 7.52 -2.16
CA ALA A 220 -13.36 8.28 -1.39
C ALA A 220 -12.87 9.71 -1.13
N LEU A 221 -11.58 9.87 -0.78
CA LEU A 221 -10.95 11.17 -0.53
C LEU A 221 -10.75 11.99 -1.81
N ASP A 222 -10.42 11.34 -2.93
CA ASP A 222 -10.23 12.00 -4.22
C ASP A 222 -10.83 11.17 -5.35
N SER A 223 -12.15 11.20 -5.43
CA SER A 223 -12.90 10.44 -6.42
C SER A 223 -12.56 10.83 -7.84
N SER A 224 -11.97 12.01 -8.05
CA SER A 224 -11.59 12.47 -9.38
C SER A 224 -10.29 11.81 -9.83
N TYR A 225 -9.34 11.51 -8.94
CA TYR A 225 -7.97 11.14 -9.27
C TYR A 225 -7.86 9.76 -9.94
N ALA A 226 -7.65 9.78 -11.26
CA ALA A 226 -7.67 8.57 -12.08
C ALA A 226 -6.60 7.53 -11.71
N PRO A 227 -5.36 7.88 -11.30
CA PRO A 227 -4.36 6.88 -10.93
C PRO A 227 -4.86 5.89 -9.86
N PHE A 228 -5.54 6.36 -8.81
CA PHE A 228 -6.07 5.46 -7.76
C PHE A 228 -7.07 4.46 -8.34
N ARG A 229 -7.95 4.91 -9.24
CA ARG A 229 -8.95 4.08 -9.90
C ARG A 229 -8.34 2.99 -10.79
N ILE A 230 -7.25 3.29 -11.52
CA ILE A 230 -6.54 2.24 -12.26
C ILE A 230 -5.94 1.24 -11.28
N HIS A 231 -5.19 1.71 -10.28
CA HIS A 231 -4.54 0.81 -9.33
C HIS A 231 -5.57 -0.11 -8.65
N TYR A 232 -6.78 0.41 -8.36
CA TYR A 232 -7.88 -0.38 -7.82
C TYR A 232 -8.42 -1.41 -8.82
N ALA A 233 -8.67 -1.02 -10.07
CA ALA A 233 -9.11 -1.94 -11.11
C ALA A 233 -8.08 -3.05 -11.38
N SER A 234 -6.78 -2.73 -11.40
CA SER A 234 -5.69 -3.70 -11.53
C SER A 234 -5.69 -4.69 -10.35
N THR A 235 -5.77 -4.16 -9.11
CA THR A 235 -5.81 -4.96 -7.88
C THR A 235 -6.97 -5.97 -7.91
N LEU A 236 -8.19 -5.52 -8.21
CA LEU A 236 -9.36 -6.40 -8.27
C LEU A 236 -9.28 -7.44 -9.40
N SER A 237 -8.62 -7.08 -10.51
CA SER A 237 -8.50 -7.97 -11.66
C SER A 237 -7.58 -9.15 -11.39
N LEU A 238 -6.53 -8.92 -10.59
CA LEU A 238 -5.49 -9.89 -10.26
C LEU A 238 -5.78 -10.65 -8.97
N LEU A 239 -6.73 -10.16 -8.17
CA LEU A 239 -7.14 -10.77 -6.92
C LEU A 239 -7.75 -12.16 -7.16
N ASP A 240 -6.99 -13.19 -6.83
CA ASP A 240 -7.50 -14.56 -6.78
C ASP A 240 -8.12 -14.83 -5.39
N SER A 241 -9.41 -14.53 -5.26
CA SER A 241 -10.16 -14.70 -4.02
C SER A 241 -11.60 -15.13 -4.29
N PRO A 242 -12.13 -16.13 -3.54
CA PRO A 242 -13.55 -16.49 -3.64
C PRO A 242 -14.48 -15.38 -3.12
N LYS A 243 -13.95 -14.36 -2.42
CA LYS A 243 -14.73 -13.24 -1.87
C LYS A 243 -14.95 -12.09 -2.85
N VAL A 244 -14.15 -12.02 -3.92
CA VAL A 244 -14.29 -11.00 -4.97
C VAL A 244 -14.50 -11.74 -6.27
N ASP A 245 -15.74 -11.72 -6.76
CA ASP A 245 -16.05 -12.38 -8.01
C ASP A 245 -15.52 -11.57 -9.22
N ARG A 246 -15.23 -12.28 -10.31
CA ARG A 246 -14.76 -11.67 -11.56
C ARG A 246 -15.75 -10.66 -12.13
N THR A 247 -17.04 -10.80 -11.81
CA THR A 247 -18.10 -9.85 -12.19
C THR A 247 -17.92 -8.49 -11.54
N THR A 248 -17.46 -8.44 -10.29
CA THR A 248 -17.14 -7.18 -9.58
C THR A 248 -15.99 -6.45 -10.28
N ALA A 249 -14.90 -7.16 -10.59
CA ALA A 249 -13.78 -6.58 -11.32
C ALA A 249 -14.20 -6.03 -12.69
N LEU A 250 -14.97 -6.80 -13.47
CA LEU A 250 -15.51 -6.35 -14.77
C LEU A 250 -16.41 -5.12 -14.64
N SER A 251 -17.29 -5.08 -13.63
CA SER A 251 -18.16 -3.94 -13.35
C SER A 251 -17.35 -2.67 -13.05
N VAL A 252 -16.32 -2.80 -12.21
CA VAL A 252 -15.41 -1.69 -11.88
C VAL A 252 -14.70 -1.20 -13.15
N ILE A 253 -14.11 -2.10 -13.94
CA ILE A 253 -13.40 -1.75 -15.18
C ILE A 253 -14.31 -0.95 -16.12
N ARG A 254 -15.53 -1.45 -16.38
CA ARG A 254 -16.50 -0.81 -17.27
C ARG A 254 -16.91 0.57 -16.76
N ARG A 255 -17.21 0.69 -15.47
CA ARG A 255 -17.52 1.98 -14.83
C ARG A 255 -16.35 2.97 -14.93
N GLN A 256 -15.10 2.50 -14.81
CA GLN A 256 -13.94 3.36 -14.98
C GLN A 256 -13.85 3.86 -16.43
N LYS A 257 -14.02 2.98 -17.42
CA LYS A 257 -14.04 3.35 -18.86
C LYS A 257 -15.07 4.43 -19.17
N GLU A 258 -16.29 4.29 -18.65
CA GLU A 258 -17.34 5.30 -18.80
C GLU A 258 -16.94 6.65 -18.19
N SER A 259 -16.30 6.62 -17.02
CA SER A 259 -15.92 7.82 -16.26
C SER A 259 -14.70 8.58 -16.81
N LEU A 260 -13.87 7.94 -17.65
CA LEU A 260 -12.64 8.53 -18.20
C LEU A 260 -12.91 9.60 -19.27
N THR A 261 -14.12 9.62 -19.84
CA THR A 261 -14.57 10.61 -20.84
C THR A 261 -14.66 12.05 -20.31
N LYS A 262 -14.35 12.26 -19.03
CA LYS A 262 -14.33 13.59 -18.38
C LYS A 262 -13.08 14.39 -18.78
N ARG A 263 -13.27 15.67 -19.09
CA ARG A 263 -12.26 16.60 -19.66
C ARG A 263 -10.90 16.63 -18.96
N GLN A 264 -10.83 16.34 -17.66
CA GLN A 264 -9.63 16.43 -16.83
C GLN A 264 -8.53 15.40 -17.17
N TYR A 265 -8.84 14.31 -17.89
CA TYR A 265 -7.86 13.26 -18.20
C TYR A 265 -7.52 13.10 -19.67
N LYS A 266 -7.98 13.99 -20.56
CA LYS A 266 -7.80 13.84 -22.02
C LYS A 266 -6.37 13.52 -22.49
N GLN A 267 -5.35 14.03 -21.79
CA GLN A 267 -3.95 13.79 -22.17
C GLN A 267 -3.43 12.39 -21.80
N VAL A 268 -4.03 11.75 -20.80
CA VAL A 268 -3.66 10.41 -20.34
C VAL A 268 -4.74 9.37 -20.63
N GLU A 269 -5.94 9.79 -21.02
CA GLU A 269 -7.08 8.95 -21.35
C GLU A 269 -6.74 7.77 -22.29
N PRO A 270 -5.97 7.94 -23.39
CA PRO A 270 -5.60 6.81 -24.25
C PRO A 270 -4.82 5.72 -23.52
N PHE A 271 -3.95 6.09 -22.57
CA PHE A 271 -3.20 5.16 -21.74
C PHE A 271 -4.11 4.39 -20.77
N TYR A 272 -5.02 5.11 -20.13
CA TYR A 272 -5.94 4.55 -19.14
C TYR A 272 -6.90 3.56 -19.81
N ILE A 273 -7.43 3.92 -20.98
CA ILE A 273 -8.30 3.06 -21.77
C ILE A 273 -7.55 1.79 -22.20
N ALA A 274 -6.31 1.93 -22.71
CA ALA A 274 -5.50 0.79 -23.13
C ALA A 274 -5.30 -0.24 -21.99
N LEU A 275 -5.01 0.24 -20.78
CA LEU A 275 -4.88 -0.62 -19.60
C LEU A 275 -6.20 -1.29 -19.23
N LEU A 276 -7.31 -0.56 -19.23
CA LEU A 276 -8.62 -1.09 -18.88
C LEU A 276 -9.10 -2.13 -19.91
N ASP A 277 -8.79 -1.96 -21.19
CA ASP A 277 -9.09 -2.97 -22.22
C ASP A 277 -8.30 -4.27 -21.98
N ILE A 278 -7.01 -4.17 -21.62
CA ILE A 278 -6.18 -5.33 -21.26
C ILE A 278 -6.74 -6.05 -20.03
N LEU A 279 -7.12 -5.30 -18.98
CA LEU A 279 -7.73 -5.87 -17.77
C LEU A 279 -9.09 -6.50 -18.06
N GLU A 280 -9.92 -5.88 -18.90
CA GLU A 280 -11.22 -6.43 -19.29
C GLU A 280 -11.06 -7.80 -19.96
N ALA A 281 -10.14 -7.92 -20.92
CA ALA A 281 -9.83 -9.19 -21.56
C ALA A 281 -9.21 -10.21 -20.60
N PHE A 282 -8.36 -9.76 -19.69
CA PHE A 282 -7.76 -10.63 -18.68
C PHE A 282 -8.79 -11.20 -17.70
N VAL A 283 -9.81 -10.45 -17.31
CA VAL A 283 -10.83 -10.95 -16.37
C VAL A 283 -11.91 -11.76 -17.09
N THR A 284 -12.22 -11.43 -18.34
CA THR A 284 -13.26 -12.11 -19.14
C THR A 284 -12.91 -13.60 -19.37
N PRO A 285 -13.84 -14.54 -19.16
CA PRO A 285 -13.65 -15.95 -19.51
C PRO A 285 -13.33 -16.13 -21.00
N LEU A 286 -12.39 -17.00 -21.36
CA LEU A 286 -11.88 -17.13 -22.74
C LEU A 286 -12.99 -17.37 -23.78
N ASN A 287 -14.01 -18.16 -23.43
CA ASN A 287 -15.15 -18.47 -24.28
C ASN A 287 -16.14 -17.30 -24.45
N LEU A 288 -15.98 -16.22 -23.68
CA LEU A 288 -16.80 -15.00 -23.72
C LEU A 288 -16.02 -13.80 -24.26
N ILE A 289 -14.78 -13.98 -24.73
CA ILE A 289 -14.01 -12.90 -25.33
C ILE A 289 -14.52 -12.69 -26.76
N GLU A 290 -15.18 -11.56 -26.96
CA GLU A 290 -15.70 -11.14 -28.27
C GLU A 290 -14.61 -10.55 -29.16
N TYR A 291 -14.81 -10.64 -30.48
CA TYR A 291 -13.89 -10.10 -31.49
C TYR A 291 -13.60 -8.60 -31.28
N GLU A 292 -14.60 -7.81 -30.88
CA GLU A 292 -14.41 -6.38 -30.60
C GLU A 292 -13.45 -6.12 -29.44
N LEU A 293 -13.52 -6.94 -28.39
CA LEU A 293 -12.61 -6.84 -27.25
C LEU A 293 -11.19 -7.18 -27.69
N THR A 294 -11.01 -8.24 -28.49
CA THR A 294 -9.70 -8.59 -29.08
C THR A 294 -9.11 -7.44 -29.89
N GLN A 295 -9.90 -6.78 -30.75
CA GLN A 295 -9.43 -5.60 -31.51
C GLN A 295 -9.06 -4.41 -30.62
N ARG A 296 -9.80 -4.16 -29.53
CA ARG A 296 -9.46 -3.10 -28.57
C ARG A 296 -8.14 -3.39 -27.88
N VAL A 297 -7.94 -4.61 -27.41
CA VAL A 297 -6.69 -5.00 -26.74
C VAL A 297 -5.51 -4.95 -27.71
N GLU A 298 -5.70 -5.34 -28.97
CA GLU A 298 -4.68 -5.19 -30.00
C GLU A 298 -4.24 -3.72 -30.18
N ARG A 299 -5.21 -2.81 -30.30
CA ARG A 299 -4.89 -1.36 -30.36
C ARG A 299 -4.17 -0.92 -29.09
N ALA A 300 -4.63 -1.34 -27.92
CA ALA A 300 -3.98 -1.03 -26.64
C ALA A 300 -2.51 -1.49 -26.64
N MET A 301 -2.23 -2.71 -27.09
CA MET A 301 -0.90 -3.29 -27.19
C MET A 301 0.01 -2.52 -28.16
N ILE A 302 -0.51 -2.09 -29.31
CA ILE A 302 0.22 -1.23 -30.26
C ILE A 302 0.59 0.09 -29.60
N HIS A 303 -0.33 0.71 -28.85
CA HIS A 303 -0.08 1.97 -28.14
C HIS A 303 0.96 1.80 -27.03
N LEU A 304 0.84 0.74 -26.21
CA LEU A 304 1.87 0.42 -25.20
C LEU A 304 3.24 0.23 -25.85
N ASN A 305 3.29 -0.47 -26.98
CA ASN A 305 4.54 -0.70 -27.72
C ASN A 305 5.07 0.55 -28.45
N SER A 306 4.28 1.58 -28.71
CA SER A 306 4.78 2.78 -29.39
C SER A 306 5.35 3.85 -28.46
N CYS A 307 5.11 3.75 -27.14
CA CYS A 307 5.54 4.76 -26.18
C CYS A 307 6.18 4.15 -24.92
N SER A 308 7.44 4.46 -24.66
CA SER A 308 8.17 3.98 -23.48
C SER A 308 7.50 4.38 -22.16
N ARG A 309 6.92 5.58 -22.07
CA ARG A 309 6.14 6.03 -20.90
C ARG A 309 4.90 5.18 -20.65
N LEU A 310 4.29 4.62 -21.71
CA LEU A 310 3.14 3.73 -21.57
C LEU A 310 3.55 2.32 -21.12
N ARG A 311 4.81 1.92 -21.33
CA ARG A 311 5.36 0.65 -20.83
C ARG A 311 5.85 0.73 -19.39
N GLU A 312 6.11 1.93 -18.88
CA GLU A 312 6.59 2.17 -17.51
C GLU A 312 5.82 1.37 -16.42
N PRO A 313 4.48 1.24 -16.46
CA PRO A 313 3.75 0.46 -15.47
C PRO A 313 3.93 -1.06 -15.56
N PHE A 314 4.48 -1.54 -16.68
CA PHE A 314 4.83 -2.95 -16.95
C PHE A 314 6.35 -3.18 -16.90
N SER A 315 7.14 -2.12 -16.70
CA SER A 315 8.60 -2.17 -16.75
C SER A 315 9.20 -2.54 -15.40
N GLN A 316 10.29 -3.30 -15.43
CA GLN A 316 11.07 -3.68 -14.27
C GLN A 316 12.29 -2.77 -14.14
N GLY A 317 12.44 -2.06 -13.02
CA GLY A 317 13.66 -1.31 -12.74
C GLY A 317 13.41 -0.01 -11.96
N ASN A 318 14.23 0.17 -10.92
CA ASN A 318 14.45 1.38 -10.12
C ASN A 318 14.42 2.69 -10.96
N THR A 319 13.93 3.86 -10.54
CA THR A 319 13.69 4.38 -9.17
C THR A 319 12.88 5.71 -9.16
N SER A 320 12.20 6.12 -10.24
CA SER A 320 11.63 7.49 -10.31
C SER A 320 10.17 7.57 -10.77
N ILE A 321 9.40 6.49 -10.66
CA ILE A 321 7.95 6.59 -10.90
C ILE A 321 7.36 7.31 -9.69
N VAL A 322 6.93 8.55 -9.88
CA VAL A 322 6.21 9.33 -8.87
C VAL A 322 4.72 9.38 -9.21
N TRP A 323 3.90 9.66 -8.21
CA TRP A 323 2.48 9.92 -8.45
C TRP A 323 2.30 11.19 -9.30
N PRO A 324 1.59 11.12 -10.43
CA PRO A 324 1.49 12.26 -11.34
C PRO A 324 0.56 13.36 -10.80
N GLY A 325 0.95 14.62 -10.98
CA GLY A 325 0.02 15.75 -10.92
C GLY A 325 -0.56 16.14 -9.55
N ARG A 326 -0.13 15.54 -8.43
CA ARG A 326 -0.62 15.87 -7.08
C ARG A 326 0.50 16.43 -6.20
N ARG A 327 0.35 17.67 -5.72
CA ARG A 327 1.35 18.34 -4.87
C ARG A 327 1.61 17.58 -3.58
N ALA A 328 0.56 17.07 -2.95
CA ALA A 328 0.62 16.26 -1.72
C ALA A 328 1.50 15.01 -1.84
N LEU A 329 1.68 14.51 -3.07
CA LEU A 329 2.42 13.29 -3.38
C LEU A 329 3.78 13.59 -4.03
N LYS A 330 4.24 14.84 -3.99
CA LYS A 330 5.53 15.22 -4.56
C LYS A 330 6.66 14.45 -3.86
N GLY A 331 7.45 13.71 -4.64
CA GLY A 331 8.55 12.90 -4.12
C GLY A 331 8.14 11.52 -3.59
N GLU A 332 6.84 11.22 -3.52
CA GLU A 332 6.37 9.89 -3.19
C GLU A 332 6.58 8.95 -4.37
N ALA A 333 7.20 7.80 -4.08
CA ALA A 333 7.30 6.74 -5.06
C ALA A 333 5.91 6.19 -5.36
N ARG A 334 5.73 5.71 -6.58
CA ARG A 334 4.56 4.97 -7.01
C ARG A 334 5.03 3.58 -7.41
N ALA A 335 4.63 2.57 -6.63
CA ALA A 335 4.88 1.20 -7.01
C ALA A 335 4.16 0.85 -8.34
N PRO A 336 4.68 -0.09 -9.14
CA PRO A 336 4.17 -0.37 -10.49
C PRO A 336 2.70 -0.84 -10.48
N LEU A 337 2.05 -0.85 -11.65
CA LEU A 337 0.67 -1.36 -11.73
C LEU A 337 0.60 -2.88 -11.60
N PHE A 338 1.63 -3.58 -12.09
CA PHE A 338 1.73 -5.03 -12.08
C PHE A 338 3.10 -5.45 -11.54
N LEU A 339 3.13 -6.53 -10.78
CA LEU A 339 4.34 -7.31 -10.55
C LEU A 339 4.74 -8.08 -11.81
N VAL A 340 5.99 -8.55 -11.85
CA VAL A 340 6.56 -9.30 -12.98
C VAL A 340 5.72 -10.53 -13.33
N GLU A 341 5.39 -11.28 -12.28
CA GLU A 341 4.63 -12.52 -12.34
C GLU A 341 3.21 -12.23 -12.86
N GLN A 342 2.62 -11.10 -12.44
CA GLN A 342 1.30 -10.65 -12.89
C GLN A 342 1.32 -10.22 -14.36
N VAL A 343 2.38 -9.57 -14.84
CA VAL A 343 2.54 -9.25 -16.28
C VAL A 343 2.61 -10.53 -17.11
N ASN A 344 3.36 -11.54 -16.64
CA ASN A 344 3.46 -12.82 -17.34
C ASN A 344 2.11 -13.55 -17.38
N LEU A 345 1.38 -13.57 -16.25
CA LEU A 345 0.04 -14.15 -16.15
C LEU A 345 -0.95 -13.51 -17.15
N VAL A 346 -0.96 -12.18 -17.22
CA VAL A 346 -1.79 -11.44 -18.18
C VAL A 346 -1.38 -11.80 -19.61
N ALA A 347 -0.08 -11.78 -19.91
CA ALA A 347 0.42 -12.10 -21.24
C ALA A 347 0.13 -13.55 -21.66
N ASP A 348 0.26 -14.51 -20.74
CA ASP A 348 -0.03 -15.93 -20.98
C ASP A 348 -1.51 -16.11 -21.35
N LYS A 349 -2.43 -15.51 -20.58
CA LYS A 349 -3.85 -15.60 -20.90
C LYS A 349 -4.18 -14.94 -22.25
N LEU A 350 -3.64 -13.76 -22.52
CA LEU A 350 -3.89 -13.05 -23.79
C LEU A 350 -3.31 -13.78 -25.01
N SER A 351 -2.21 -14.52 -24.84
CA SER A 351 -1.62 -15.31 -25.93
C SER A 351 -2.54 -16.40 -26.48
N LEU A 352 -3.49 -16.88 -25.66
CA LEU A 352 -4.48 -17.90 -26.06
C LEU A 352 -5.54 -17.36 -27.01
N VAL A 353 -5.75 -16.04 -27.02
CA VAL A 353 -6.78 -15.36 -27.83
C VAL A 353 -6.19 -14.59 -29.00
N PHE A 354 -4.87 -14.45 -29.06
CA PHE A 354 -4.14 -13.66 -30.04
C PHE A 354 -3.56 -14.52 -31.17
N SER A 355 -3.52 -13.94 -32.37
CA SER A 355 -2.82 -14.49 -33.54
C SER A 355 -1.30 -14.51 -33.33
N ASP A 356 -0.58 -15.21 -34.20
CA ASP A 356 0.88 -15.35 -34.05
C ASP A 356 1.63 -14.00 -34.16
N ASP A 357 1.20 -13.10 -35.03
CA ASP A 357 1.74 -11.73 -35.12
C ASP A 357 1.45 -10.90 -33.85
N GLN A 358 0.29 -11.15 -33.23
CA GLN A 358 -0.12 -10.49 -31.99
C GLN A 358 0.66 -11.03 -30.78
N ARG A 359 0.97 -12.33 -30.75
CA ARG A 359 1.86 -12.94 -29.75
C ARG A 359 3.27 -12.34 -29.80
N ALA A 360 3.79 -12.04 -30.99
CA ALA A 360 5.09 -11.36 -31.12
C ALA A 360 5.10 -9.94 -30.49
N SER A 361 3.94 -9.29 -30.39
CA SER A 361 3.79 -7.99 -29.72
C SER A 361 3.65 -8.12 -28.19
N LEU A 362 3.08 -9.23 -27.70
CA LEU A 362 3.05 -9.59 -26.27
C LEU A 362 4.46 -9.95 -25.74
N GLU A 363 5.27 -10.65 -26.53
CA GLU A 363 6.66 -10.97 -26.16
C GLU A 363 7.52 -9.72 -25.92
N ARG A 364 7.19 -8.59 -26.57
CA ARG A 364 7.83 -7.30 -26.32
C ARG A 364 7.48 -6.68 -24.96
N LEU A 365 6.32 -7.00 -24.40
CA LEU A 365 6.00 -6.64 -23.01
C LEU A 365 6.78 -7.53 -22.01
N ARG A 366 6.93 -8.83 -22.32
CA ARG A 366 7.71 -9.77 -21.47
C ARG A 366 9.20 -9.44 -21.42
N THR A 367 9.75 -8.94 -22.52
CA THR A 367 11.20 -8.77 -22.69
C THR A 367 11.78 -7.48 -22.09
N VAL A 368 11.00 -6.67 -21.38
CA VAL A 368 11.49 -5.43 -20.73
C VAL A 368 12.66 -5.68 -19.76
N ARG A 369 12.99 -6.94 -19.40
CA ARG A 369 14.19 -7.27 -18.62
C ARG A 369 15.26 -8.18 -19.22
N ARG A 370 15.06 -8.87 -20.35
CA ARG A 370 16.04 -9.92 -20.75
C ARG A 370 17.44 -9.39 -21.13
N LYS A 371 17.64 -8.07 -21.27
CA LYS A 371 18.94 -7.48 -21.59
C LYS A 371 19.77 -6.98 -20.40
N GLU A 372 19.23 -6.89 -19.19
CA GLU A 372 19.96 -6.31 -18.03
C GLU A 372 20.50 -7.35 -17.02
N HIS A 373 20.41 -8.64 -17.33
CA HIS A 373 21.05 -9.72 -16.54
C HIS A 373 22.17 -10.45 -17.26
N ARG A 374 22.70 -9.88 -18.35
CA ARG A 374 24.09 -10.18 -18.76
C ARG A 374 24.94 -9.05 -18.21
N PHE A 375 25.96 -9.39 -17.41
CA PHE A 375 26.85 -8.52 -16.64
C PHE A 375 26.33 -8.16 -15.23
N GLN A 376 26.70 -8.98 -14.25
CA GLN A 376 27.81 -8.69 -13.32
C GLN A 376 28.02 -9.90 -12.41
N LEU A 377 29.22 -10.50 -12.53
CA LEU A 377 29.84 -11.42 -11.57
C LEU A 377 30.46 -10.61 -10.44
#